data_AF-A0A182IYA8-F1
#
_entry.id   AF-A0A182IYA8-F1
#
_cell.length_a   1.000
_cell.length_b   1.000
_cell.length_c   1.000
_cell.angle_alpha   90.00
_cell.angle_beta   90.00
_cell.angle_gamma   90.00
#
_symmetry.space_group_name_H-M   'P 1'
#
loop_
_entity.id
_entity.type
_entity.pdbx_description
1 polymer ?
#
loop_
_entity_poly.entity_id
_entity_poly.type
_entity_poly.pdbx_seq_one_letter_code
_entity_poly.pdbx_strand_id
1 'polypeptide(L)'
;MFIVVHGRLSQNRTESYFRQTMRSFVLLLEIFTLAEAQYQWTIFNQENINLCSDRSSCGGRPHTMCYAINQTHPRCTKFKPLVLDEKSIKSFMMGHNGLRNKVATNPHRPATDMQLLHWDRDLQSMAERWVRQCLVGYDECDFIGDASFSIGQNIYFHPKPPLVHWEALALSTWFNEKDKLNRDQRLGTLQTVEGNILGQPVYSVGSTPCTGCPQERASCSHVFRGLCGIGRTV
;
A
#
# COMPACT_ATOMS: atom_id res chain seq x y z
N MET A 1 14.27 8.92 -5.94
CA MET A 1 13.23 8.02 -6.47
C MET A 1 12.67 7.29 -5.27
N PHE A 2 11.37 7.41 -5.02
CA PHE A 2 10.67 6.67 -3.96
C PHE A 2 9.49 5.96 -4.59
N ILE A 3 9.29 4.69 -4.25
CA ILE A 3 8.09 3.95 -4.60
C ILE A 3 7.21 3.90 -3.37
N VAL A 4 5.97 4.34 -3.51
CA VAL A 4 4.93 4.02 -2.53
C VAL A 4 3.98 3.05 -3.18
N VAL A 5 3.80 1.95 -2.48
CA VAL A 5 3.04 0.82 -2.96
C VAL A 5 1.67 0.78 -2.30
N HIS A 6 0.60 0.62 -3.09
CA HIS A 6 -0.75 0.47 -2.58
C HIS A 6 -1.34 -0.89 -2.99
N GLY A 7 -1.59 -1.76 -2.01
CA GLY A 7 -2.33 -3.01 -2.23
C GLY A 7 -3.85 -2.80 -2.14
N ARG A 8 -4.61 -3.38 -3.08
CA ARG A 8 -6.07 -3.52 -3.01
C ARG A 8 -6.39 -4.96 -2.57
N LEU A 9 -7.04 -5.13 -1.42
CA LEU A 9 -7.55 -6.43 -1.01
C LEU A 9 -8.82 -6.76 -1.83
N SER A 10 -8.79 -7.87 -2.54
CA SER A 10 -9.98 -8.56 -3.08
C SER A 10 -9.82 -10.03 -2.71
N GLN A 11 -10.67 -10.54 -1.83
CA GLN A 11 -10.53 -11.89 -1.29
C GLN A 11 -11.73 -12.74 -1.71
N ASN A 12 -11.44 -13.84 -2.39
CA ASN A 12 -12.38 -14.94 -2.60
C ASN A 12 -11.77 -16.20 -1.95
N ARG A 13 -12.63 -16.89 -1.18
CA ARG A 13 -12.57 -18.29 -0.70
C ARG A 13 -12.02 -18.62 0.71
N THR A 14 -13.00 -18.88 1.59
CA THR A 14 -13.27 -20.09 2.41
C THR A 14 -12.24 -20.60 3.41
N GLU A 15 -12.69 -20.75 4.66
CA GLU A 15 -12.54 -22.02 5.40
C GLU A 15 -13.76 -22.29 6.30
N SER A 16 -14.13 -23.57 6.39
CA SER A 16 -15.24 -24.13 7.16
C SER A 16 -14.72 -25.18 8.14
N TYR A 17 -15.50 -25.49 9.19
CA TYR A 17 -15.36 -26.53 10.24
C TYR A 17 -14.43 -26.16 11.42
N PHE A 18 -14.73 -26.43 12.71
CA PHE A 18 -15.46 -27.53 13.37
C PHE A 18 -16.05 -27.07 14.74
N ARG A 19 -17.06 -27.77 15.28
CA ARG A 19 -17.83 -27.40 16.50
C ARG A 19 -17.49 -28.27 17.73
N GLN A 20 -17.47 -27.60 18.89
CA GLN A 20 -17.99 -28.00 20.22
C GLN A 20 -17.13 -28.80 21.26
N THR A 21 -17.08 -28.19 22.46
CA THR A 21 -17.00 -28.70 23.85
C THR A 21 -15.64 -29.10 24.47
N MET A 22 -15.10 -28.22 25.31
CA MET A 22 -14.74 -28.47 26.73
C MET A 22 -14.41 -27.12 27.40
N ARG A 23 -15.33 -26.64 28.26
CA ARG A 23 -15.22 -25.36 28.99
C ARG A 23 -14.31 -25.52 30.21
N SER A 24 -13.53 -24.46 30.49
CA SER A 24 -12.92 -24.11 31.79
C SER A 24 -11.40 -24.28 31.98
N PHE A 25 -10.63 -24.72 30.97
CA PHE A 25 -9.14 -24.58 30.99
C PHE A 25 -8.56 -23.78 29.81
N VAL A 26 -9.43 -23.34 28.89
CA VAL A 26 -9.06 -22.67 27.63
C VAL A 26 -8.88 -21.15 27.79
N LEU A 27 -9.44 -20.53 28.84
CA LEU A 27 -9.48 -19.07 28.96
C LEU A 27 -8.11 -18.40 29.16
N LEU A 28 -7.14 -19.06 29.82
CA LEU A 28 -5.80 -18.47 30.00
C LEU A 28 -4.88 -18.70 28.79
N LEU A 29 -5.01 -19.84 28.11
CA LEU A 29 -4.32 -20.08 26.83
C LEU A 29 -4.91 -19.20 25.72
N GLU A 30 -6.23 -18.94 25.72
CA GLU A 30 -6.82 -17.99 24.77
C GLU A 30 -6.38 -16.55 25.02
N ILE A 31 -6.11 -16.13 26.27
CA ILE A 31 -5.58 -14.77 26.50
C ILE A 31 -4.16 -14.62 25.92
N PHE A 32 -3.32 -15.67 26.00
CA PHE A 32 -1.99 -15.64 25.38
C PHE A 32 -2.02 -15.82 23.86
N THR A 33 -2.88 -16.70 23.31
CA THR A 33 -3.03 -16.81 21.85
C THR A 33 -3.75 -15.61 21.23
N LEU A 34 -4.65 -14.94 21.95
CA LEU A 34 -5.26 -13.68 21.52
C LEU A 34 -4.27 -12.52 21.63
N ALA A 35 -3.34 -12.53 22.59
CA ALA A 35 -2.28 -11.54 22.65
C ALA A 35 -1.31 -11.69 21.47
N GLU A 36 -0.99 -12.90 21.02
CA GLU A 36 -0.10 -13.10 19.87
C GLU A 36 -0.80 -12.99 18.51
N ALA A 37 -2.09 -13.34 18.41
CA ALA A 37 -2.87 -13.20 17.17
C ALA A 37 -3.16 -11.73 16.78
N GLN A 38 -2.77 -10.76 17.60
CA GLN A 38 -3.06 -9.34 17.38
C GLN A 38 -2.00 -8.59 16.56
N TYR A 39 -0.84 -9.17 16.27
CA TYR A 39 0.35 -8.37 15.91
C TYR A 39 1.00 -8.60 14.53
N GLN A 40 0.41 -9.37 13.61
CA GLN A 40 1.03 -9.50 12.29
C GLN A 40 0.00 -9.54 11.16
N TRP A 41 -0.48 -8.36 10.78
CA TRP A 41 -1.04 -8.15 9.45
C TRP A 41 0.08 -7.69 8.52
N THR A 42 1.07 -8.55 8.28
CA THR A 42 1.72 -8.50 6.97
C THR A 42 0.67 -8.99 5.98
N ILE A 43 0.53 -8.36 4.81
CA ILE A 43 -0.26 -8.97 3.72
C ILE A 43 0.29 -10.39 3.42
N PHE A 44 1.53 -10.64 3.82
CA PHE A 44 2.32 -11.83 3.57
C PHE A 44 2.52 -12.60 4.88
N ASN A 45 1.65 -13.57 5.18
CA ASN A 45 2.08 -14.65 6.05
C ASN A 45 3.11 -15.44 5.25
N GLN A 46 4.35 -15.44 5.73
CA GLN A 46 5.57 -15.71 4.99
C GLN A 46 5.76 -17.21 4.70
N GLU A 47 4.79 -17.85 4.04
CA GLU A 47 5.08 -19.08 3.31
C GLU A 47 5.71 -18.68 1.98
N ASN A 48 7.02 -18.92 1.89
CA ASN A 48 7.90 -18.69 0.75
C ASN A 48 7.27 -18.97 -0.63
N ILE A 49 6.50 -18.04 -1.18
CA ILE A 49 6.18 -18.04 -2.60
C ILE A 49 7.51 -17.77 -3.30
N ASN A 50 7.92 -18.71 -4.15
CA ASN A 50 9.22 -18.72 -4.81
C ASN A 50 9.30 -17.66 -5.92
N LEU A 51 9.24 -16.38 -5.52
CA LEU A 51 9.31 -15.18 -6.38
C LEU A 51 10.61 -15.10 -7.17
N CYS A 52 11.63 -15.88 -6.77
CA CYS A 52 12.94 -15.93 -7.41
C CYS A 52 13.13 -17.17 -8.30
N SER A 53 12.07 -17.95 -8.51
CA SER A 53 12.08 -18.99 -9.54
C SER A 53 11.98 -18.40 -10.93
N ASP A 54 12.50 -19.10 -11.93
CA ASP A 54 12.42 -18.70 -13.34
C ASP A 54 10.96 -18.52 -13.83
N ARG A 55 10.00 -19.19 -13.17
CA ARG A 55 8.55 -19.07 -13.44
C ARG A 55 7.97 -17.72 -13.02
N SER A 56 8.64 -16.99 -12.14
CA SER A 56 8.28 -15.65 -11.69
C SER A 56 9.12 -14.57 -12.37
N SER A 57 9.82 -14.89 -13.47
CA SER A 57 10.60 -13.92 -14.24
C SER A 57 9.67 -13.01 -15.06
N CYS A 58 9.91 -11.70 -14.98
CA CYS A 58 9.12 -10.69 -15.69
C CYS A 58 9.89 -10.28 -16.94
N GLY A 59 9.55 -10.89 -18.08
CA GLY A 59 10.24 -10.63 -19.34
C GLY A 59 11.74 -10.95 -19.30
N GLY A 60 12.15 -11.95 -18.50
CA GLY A 60 13.56 -12.34 -18.32
C GLY A 60 14.32 -11.55 -17.25
N ARG A 61 13.67 -10.66 -16.49
CA ARG A 61 14.23 -10.04 -15.29
C ARG A 61 13.80 -10.80 -14.03
N PRO A 62 14.68 -10.88 -13.00
CA PRO A 62 14.28 -11.40 -11.72
C PRO A 62 13.32 -10.42 -11.03
N HIS A 63 12.39 -10.96 -10.26
CA HIS A 63 11.49 -10.18 -9.42
C HIS A 63 12.26 -9.26 -8.45
N THR A 64 11.71 -8.08 -8.11
CA THR A 64 12.43 -7.08 -7.27
C THR A 64 12.82 -7.61 -5.90
N MET A 65 12.02 -8.51 -5.33
CA MET A 65 12.34 -9.20 -4.08
C MET A 65 13.51 -10.19 -4.18
N CYS A 66 14.11 -10.38 -5.36
CA CYS A 66 15.30 -11.21 -5.57
C CYS A 66 16.60 -10.40 -5.60
N TYR A 67 16.52 -9.06 -5.71
CA TYR A 67 17.69 -8.23 -5.47
C TYR A 67 18.10 -8.33 -4.00
N ALA A 68 19.40 -8.43 -3.75
CA ALA A 68 19.91 -8.60 -2.40
C ALA A 68 19.57 -7.38 -1.51
N ILE A 69 19.25 -7.67 -0.26
CA ILE A 69 18.92 -6.65 0.74
C ILE A 69 20.12 -5.72 0.91
N ASN A 70 19.86 -4.41 0.94
CA ASN A 70 20.86 -3.36 1.12
C ASN A 70 21.96 -3.29 0.05
N GLN A 71 21.89 -4.08 -1.02
CA GLN A 71 22.82 -3.98 -2.14
C GLN A 71 22.34 -2.92 -3.11
N THR A 72 23.20 -1.93 -3.36
CA THR A 72 22.96 -0.89 -4.36
C THR A 72 23.67 -1.26 -5.66
N HIS A 73 22.97 -1.18 -6.79
CA HIS A 73 23.55 -1.52 -8.08
C HIS A 73 24.74 -0.57 -8.41
N PRO A 74 25.86 -1.05 -8.99
CA PRO A 74 27.03 -0.22 -9.30
C PRO A 74 26.78 1.02 -10.17
N ARG A 75 25.64 1.08 -10.87
CA ARG A 75 25.23 2.23 -11.70
C ARG A 75 24.81 3.44 -10.88
N CYS A 76 24.48 3.21 -9.62
CA CYS A 76 24.03 4.22 -8.66
C CYS A 76 25.21 5.04 -8.12
N THR A 77 25.77 5.95 -8.91
CA THR A 77 27.00 6.68 -8.56
C THR A 77 26.89 7.61 -7.35
N LYS A 78 25.68 8.09 -7.00
CA LYS A 78 25.43 9.01 -5.87
C LYS A 78 24.21 8.62 -5.04
N PHE A 79 23.94 7.31 -4.96
CA PHE A 79 22.77 6.84 -4.22
C PHE A 79 22.97 7.00 -2.71
N LYS A 80 22.02 7.68 -2.10
CA LYS A 80 21.87 7.73 -0.65
C LYS A 80 20.44 7.27 -0.34
N PRO A 81 20.26 6.19 0.45
CA PRO A 81 18.94 5.77 0.83
C PRO A 81 18.30 6.86 1.71
N LEU A 82 17.00 7.00 1.57
CA LEU A 82 16.21 7.80 2.49
C LEU A 82 16.08 7.05 3.81
N VAL A 83 16.19 7.79 4.92
CA VAL A 83 15.98 7.23 6.26
C VAL A 83 14.48 7.22 6.54
N LEU A 84 13.93 6.02 6.73
CA LEU A 84 12.52 5.81 7.10
C LEU A 84 12.44 5.48 8.59
N ASP A 85 12.51 6.52 9.41
CA ASP A 85 12.27 6.40 10.85
C ASP A 85 10.76 6.33 11.18
N GLU A 86 10.43 6.01 12.42
CA GLU A 86 9.04 5.90 12.87
C GLU A 86 8.25 7.20 12.64
N LYS A 87 8.91 8.35 12.84
CA LYS A 87 8.28 9.67 12.70
C LYS A 87 7.91 9.97 11.25
N SER A 88 8.81 9.70 10.31
CA SER A 88 8.59 9.88 8.86
C SER A 88 7.52 8.94 8.35
N ILE A 89 7.54 7.65 8.74
CA ILE A 89 6.50 6.69 8.39
C ILE A 89 5.14 7.15 8.92
N LYS A 90 5.07 7.56 10.19
CA LYS A 90 3.83 8.07 10.81
C LYS A 90 3.33 9.34 10.10
N SER A 91 4.22 10.29 9.82
CA SER A 91 3.91 11.51 9.08
C SER A 91 3.36 11.21 7.69
N PHE A 92 4.02 10.29 6.97
CA PHE A 92 3.60 9.83 5.66
C PHE A 92 2.20 9.20 5.69
N MET A 93 1.96 8.25 6.61
CA MET A 93 0.67 7.57 6.72
C MET A 93 -0.47 8.50 7.16
N MET A 94 -0.20 9.39 8.11
CA MET A 94 -1.18 10.40 8.55
C MET A 94 -1.51 11.37 7.42
N GLY A 95 -0.51 11.86 6.70
CA GLY A 95 -0.71 12.75 5.56
C GLY A 95 -1.51 12.06 4.44
N HIS A 96 -1.15 10.82 4.12
CA HIS A 96 -1.82 10.06 3.06
C HIS A 96 -3.28 9.76 3.41
N ASN A 97 -3.56 9.24 4.61
CA ASN A 97 -4.93 8.99 5.05
C ASN A 97 -5.73 10.29 5.24
N GLY A 98 -5.09 11.40 5.64
CA GLY A 98 -5.71 12.71 5.69
C GLY A 98 -6.19 13.19 4.32
N LEU A 99 -5.36 13.02 3.28
CA LEU A 99 -5.74 13.33 1.90
C LEU A 99 -6.86 12.42 1.38
N ARG A 100 -6.81 11.12 1.67
CA ARG A 100 -7.89 10.16 1.33
C ARG A 100 -9.19 10.55 2.00
N ASN A 101 -9.16 10.92 3.28
CA ASN A 101 -10.33 11.37 4.02
C ASN A 101 -10.89 12.67 3.42
N LYS A 102 -10.04 13.62 3.04
CA LYS A 102 -10.45 14.85 2.35
C LYS A 102 -11.19 14.58 1.04
N VAL A 103 -10.75 13.58 0.27
CA VAL A 103 -11.45 13.13 -0.95
C VAL A 103 -12.77 12.47 -0.58
N ALA A 104 -12.76 11.55 0.38
CA ALA A 104 -13.92 10.78 0.77
C ALA A 104 -15.06 11.65 1.32
N THR A 105 -14.73 12.69 2.10
CA THR A 105 -15.73 13.59 2.69
C THR A 105 -16.09 14.77 1.80
N ASN A 106 -15.76 14.75 0.51
CA ASN A 106 -16.18 15.79 -0.43
C ASN A 106 -17.72 15.80 -0.54
N PRO A 107 -18.42 16.89 -0.18
CA PRO A 107 -19.88 16.92 -0.20
C PRO A 107 -20.51 16.68 -1.57
N HIS A 108 -19.78 16.94 -2.66
CA HIS A 108 -20.32 16.82 -4.02
C HIS A 108 -20.18 15.40 -4.59
N ARG A 109 -19.20 14.65 -4.11
CA ARG A 109 -18.91 13.27 -4.54
C ARG A 109 -18.27 12.50 -3.39
N PRO A 110 -19.02 12.16 -2.33
CA PRO A 110 -18.44 11.48 -1.20
C PRO A 110 -18.15 10.02 -1.55
N ALA A 111 -16.99 9.53 -1.10
CA ALA A 111 -16.56 8.16 -1.35
C ALA A 111 -17.13 7.22 -0.29
N THR A 112 -17.82 6.17 -0.71
CA THR A 112 -18.50 5.24 0.20
C THR A 112 -17.60 4.13 0.70
N ASP A 113 -16.56 3.77 -0.05
CA ASP A 113 -15.73 2.57 0.13
C ASP A 113 -14.23 2.87 0.28
N MET A 114 -13.87 4.13 0.58
CA MET A 114 -12.47 4.55 0.68
C MET A 114 -11.77 3.88 1.87
N GLN A 115 -10.81 2.99 1.60
CA GLN A 115 -10.12 2.24 2.66
C GLN A 115 -9.13 3.09 3.47
N LEU A 116 -9.01 2.82 4.76
CA LEU A 116 -7.90 3.26 5.59
C LEU A 116 -6.63 2.46 5.24
N LEU A 117 -5.51 3.16 5.07
CA LEU A 117 -4.23 2.54 4.76
C LEU A 117 -3.36 2.36 6.00
N HIS A 118 -2.56 1.30 5.98
CA HIS A 118 -1.53 0.99 6.95
C HIS A 118 -0.18 0.87 6.24
N TRP A 119 0.90 1.10 6.98
CA TRP A 119 2.24 0.86 6.48
C TRP A 119 2.51 -0.65 6.45
N ASP A 120 3.03 -1.14 5.33
CA ASP A 120 3.38 -2.55 5.14
C ASP A 120 4.90 -2.67 4.92
N ARG A 121 5.54 -3.57 5.67
CA ARG A 121 7.01 -3.73 5.68
C ARG A 121 7.54 -4.46 4.45
N ASP A 122 6.74 -5.32 3.84
CA ASP A 122 7.14 -6.05 2.64
C ASP A 122 7.04 -5.14 1.42
N LEU A 123 6.00 -4.30 1.37
CA LEU A 123 5.88 -3.21 0.41
C LEU A 123 7.03 -2.19 0.52
N GLN A 124 7.42 -1.83 1.75
CA GLN A 124 8.62 -1.02 1.99
C GLN A 124 9.88 -1.71 1.44
N SER A 125 10.06 -3.00 1.75
CA SER A 125 11.23 -3.77 1.33
C SER A 125 11.35 -3.86 -0.20
N MET A 126 10.22 -4.05 -0.88
CA MET A 126 10.13 -4.04 -2.33
C MET A 126 10.54 -2.67 -2.90
N ALA A 127 9.94 -1.59 -2.37
CA ALA A 127 10.28 -0.23 -2.78
C ALA A 127 11.77 0.10 -2.57
N GLU A 128 12.34 -0.28 -1.43
CA GLU A 128 13.76 -0.07 -1.12
C GLU A 128 14.70 -0.82 -2.06
N ARG A 129 14.36 -2.06 -2.43
CA ARG A 129 15.13 -2.86 -3.40
C ARG A 129 15.06 -2.27 -4.80
N TRP A 130 13.90 -1.77 -5.22
CA TRP A 130 13.75 -1.15 -6.53
C TRP A 130 14.57 0.15 -6.66
N VAL A 131 14.47 1.06 -5.70
CA VAL A 131 15.18 2.36 -5.78
C VAL A 131 16.71 2.19 -5.79
N ARG A 132 17.21 1.08 -5.21
CA ARG A 132 18.61 0.68 -5.24
C ARG A 132 19.11 0.19 -6.60
N GLN A 133 18.21 -0.02 -7.57
CA GLN A 133 18.59 -0.35 -8.95
C GLN A 133 18.93 0.90 -9.77
N CYS A 134 18.52 2.09 -9.33
CA CYS A 134 18.64 3.37 -10.04
C CYS A 134 18.19 3.30 -11.51
N LEU A 135 17.15 2.51 -11.77
CA LEU A 135 16.47 2.46 -13.06
C LEU A 135 15.35 3.50 -13.06
N VAL A 136 15.22 4.24 -14.15
CA VAL A 136 14.10 5.17 -14.33
C VAL A 136 12.93 4.37 -14.91
N GLY A 137 11.80 4.39 -14.22
CA GLY A 137 10.60 3.67 -14.63
C GLY A 137 10.00 2.84 -13.50
N TYR A 138 8.95 2.11 -13.86
CA TYR A 138 8.24 1.20 -12.96
C TYR A 138 8.96 -0.15 -12.92
N ASP A 139 8.77 -0.84 -11.81
CA ASP A 139 9.10 -2.25 -11.75
C ASP A 139 8.06 -3.04 -12.55
N GLU A 140 8.49 -3.71 -13.60
CA GLU A 140 7.63 -4.59 -14.41
C GLU A 140 7.24 -5.88 -13.66
N CYS A 141 7.81 -6.08 -12.46
CA CYS A 141 7.49 -7.16 -11.52
C CYS A 141 6.68 -6.64 -10.33
N ASP A 142 5.61 -5.89 -10.58
CA ASP A 142 4.77 -5.27 -9.57
C ASP A 142 3.66 -6.19 -9.05
N PHE A 143 4.02 -7.40 -8.66
CA PHE A 143 3.11 -8.33 -7.99
C PHE A 143 3.75 -8.91 -6.72
N ILE A 144 2.95 -9.38 -5.77
CA ILE A 144 3.49 -10.22 -4.68
C ILE A 144 2.66 -11.48 -4.55
N GLY A 145 3.36 -12.61 -4.44
CA GLY A 145 2.79 -13.93 -4.36
C GLY A 145 2.57 -14.55 -5.73
N ASP A 146 1.44 -15.23 -5.92
CA ASP A 146 0.99 -15.59 -7.25
C ASP A 146 0.65 -14.30 -8.03
N ALA A 147 0.91 -14.25 -9.33
CA ALA A 147 0.79 -13.05 -10.20
C ALA A 147 -0.65 -12.46 -10.29
N SER A 148 -1.57 -12.96 -9.46
CA SER A 148 -2.94 -12.52 -9.27
C SER A 148 -3.07 -11.21 -8.46
N PHE A 149 -2.07 -10.86 -7.65
CA PHE A 149 -2.09 -9.64 -6.82
C PHE A 149 -1.10 -8.61 -7.34
N SER A 150 -1.61 -7.84 -8.28
CA SER A 150 -1.00 -6.68 -8.90
C SER A 150 -0.97 -5.50 -7.92
N ILE A 151 0.09 -4.70 -8.01
CA ILE A 151 0.47 -3.74 -6.97
C ILE A 151 0.72 -2.36 -7.57
N GLY A 152 -0.05 -1.37 -7.10
CA GLY A 152 0.10 0.00 -7.57
C GLY A 152 1.40 0.65 -7.10
N GLN A 153 2.08 1.38 -7.98
CA GLN A 153 3.32 2.11 -7.66
C GLN A 153 3.21 3.61 -7.95
N ASN A 154 3.66 4.44 -6.98
CA ASN A 154 3.86 5.88 -7.17
C ASN A 154 5.34 6.22 -7.10
N ILE A 155 5.86 6.92 -8.11
CA ILE A 155 7.27 7.32 -8.17
C ILE A 155 7.41 8.82 -7.94
N TYR A 156 8.35 9.22 -7.07
CA TYR A 156 8.72 10.62 -6.86
C TYR A 156 10.19 10.90 -7.17
N PHE A 157 10.43 11.93 -7.99
CA PHE A 157 11.75 12.46 -8.32
C PHE A 157 11.88 13.90 -7.87
N HIS A 158 12.98 14.21 -7.18
CA HIS A 158 13.32 15.58 -6.79
C HIS A 158 14.80 15.83 -7.08
N PRO A 159 15.14 16.93 -7.78
CA PRO A 159 16.51 17.18 -8.24
C PRO A 159 17.46 17.65 -7.13
N LYS A 160 16.92 18.10 -6.00
CA LYS A 160 17.70 18.55 -4.83
C LYS A 160 17.75 17.45 -3.76
N PRO A 161 18.77 17.45 -2.87
CA PRO A 161 18.92 16.45 -1.81
C PRO A 161 17.64 16.27 -0.97
N PRO A 162 17.49 15.11 -0.30
CA PRO A 162 16.29 14.79 0.48
C PRO A 162 15.99 15.90 1.48
N LEU A 163 14.78 16.47 1.38
CA LEU A 163 14.32 17.49 2.31
C LEU A 163 13.95 16.84 3.64
N VAL A 164 14.04 17.61 4.72
CA VAL A 164 13.62 17.20 6.09
C VAL A 164 12.16 16.72 6.13
N HIS A 165 11.32 17.17 5.19
CA HIS A 165 9.89 16.83 5.09
C HIS A 165 9.54 16.27 3.70
N TRP A 166 10.29 15.27 3.26
CA TRP A 166 10.07 14.63 1.96
C TRP A 166 8.66 14.02 1.84
N GLU A 167 8.05 13.60 2.95
CA GLU A 167 6.73 12.96 3.00
C GLU A 167 5.66 13.91 2.48
N ALA A 168 5.61 15.11 3.06
CA ALA A 168 4.62 16.13 2.69
C ALA A 168 4.82 16.59 1.24
N LEU A 169 6.07 16.69 0.79
CA LEU A 169 6.38 17.08 -0.57
C LEU A 169 5.96 16.01 -1.59
N ALA A 170 6.26 14.74 -1.33
CA ALA A 170 5.85 13.63 -2.18
C ALA A 170 4.31 13.53 -2.25
N LEU A 171 3.65 13.53 -1.09
CA LEU A 171 2.19 13.45 -1.00
C LEU A 171 1.49 14.62 -1.70
N SER A 172 1.96 15.85 -1.52
CA SER A 172 1.37 17.02 -2.19
C SER A 172 1.60 16.99 -3.70
N THR A 173 2.77 16.52 -4.15
CA THR A 173 3.05 16.38 -5.58
C THR A 173 2.06 15.42 -6.22
N TRP A 174 1.96 14.18 -5.70
CA TRP A 174 1.05 13.17 -6.22
C TRP A 174 -0.42 13.59 -6.12
N PHE A 175 -0.83 14.20 -5.01
CA PHE A 175 -2.21 14.63 -4.82
C PHE A 175 -2.64 15.74 -5.80
N ASN A 176 -1.73 16.64 -6.16
CA ASN A 176 -2.01 17.74 -7.08
C ASN A 176 -2.10 17.27 -8.54
N GLU A 177 -1.69 16.05 -8.86
CA GLU A 177 -1.85 15.49 -10.21
C GLU A 177 -3.32 15.41 -10.64
N LYS A 178 -4.25 15.27 -9.69
CA LYS A 178 -5.70 15.29 -9.96
C LYS A 178 -6.15 16.56 -10.71
N ASP A 179 -5.48 17.69 -10.47
CA ASP A 179 -5.81 18.97 -11.12
C ASP A 179 -5.22 19.07 -12.54
N LYS A 180 -4.34 18.14 -12.93
CA LYS A 180 -3.84 17.98 -14.29
C LYS A 180 -4.75 17.06 -15.10
N LEU A 181 -5.28 15.99 -14.50
CA LEU A 181 -6.25 15.08 -15.11
C LEU A 181 -7.52 15.79 -15.62
N ASN A 182 -7.95 16.85 -14.92
CA ASN A 182 -9.15 17.62 -15.30
C ASN A 182 -8.92 18.60 -16.47
N ARG A 183 -7.67 18.83 -16.91
CA ARG A 183 -7.35 19.86 -17.91
C ARG A 183 -6.85 19.32 -19.24
N ASP A 184 -6.38 18.08 -19.28
CA ASP A 184 -5.75 17.54 -20.48
C ASP A 184 -6.11 16.07 -20.66
N GLN A 185 -7.02 15.79 -21.59
CA GLN A 185 -7.32 14.41 -21.98
C GLN A 185 -6.19 13.81 -22.85
N ARG A 186 -5.07 14.52 -23.10
CA ARG A 186 -3.97 14.04 -23.93
C ARG A 186 -2.58 14.63 -23.59
N LEU A 187 -1.97 14.28 -22.44
CA LEU A 187 -0.52 13.96 -22.40
C LEU A 187 -0.06 13.37 -21.06
N GLY A 188 0.75 12.31 -21.14
CA GLY A 188 1.07 11.39 -20.05
C GLY A 188 1.93 11.94 -18.92
N THR A 189 1.46 11.75 -17.70
CA THR A 189 2.18 11.04 -16.61
C THR A 189 1.18 10.84 -15.47
N LEU A 190 0.23 9.94 -15.70
CA LEU A 190 -0.49 9.25 -14.64
C LEU A 190 -0.64 7.80 -15.07
N GLN A 191 0.49 7.14 -15.22
CA GLN A 191 0.52 5.69 -15.25
C GLN A 191 0.88 5.26 -13.85
N THR A 192 -0.09 5.34 -12.93
CA THR A 192 -0.09 4.38 -11.82
C THR A 192 -0.19 3.03 -12.51
N VAL A 193 0.93 2.38 -12.80
CA VAL A 193 0.91 1.02 -13.29
C VAL A 193 0.20 0.26 -12.17
N GLU A 194 -0.89 -0.40 -12.56
CA GLU A 194 -1.58 -1.42 -11.77
C GLU A 194 -2.52 -1.02 -10.61
N GLY A 195 -2.54 0.24 -10.14
CA GLY A 195 -3.45 0.65 -9.05
C GLY A 195 -4.88 1.03 -9.47
N ASN A 196 -5.03 1.79 -10.57
CA ASN A 196 -6.31 2.32 -11.05
C ASN A 196 -6.53 1.88 -12.51
N ILE A 197 -7.72 1.33 -12.81
CA ILE A 197 -8.05 0.86 -14.15
C ILE A 197 -8.61 2.01 -14.98
N LEU A 198 -8.04 2.26 -16.16
CA LEU A 198 -8.52 3.31 -17.07
C LEU A 198 -10.02 3.08 -17.41
N GLY A 199 -10.81 4.16 -17.29
CA GLY A 199 -12.25 4.12 -17.55
C GLY A 199 -13.10 3.54 -16.42
N GLN A 200 -12.50 3.01 -15.35
CA GLN A 200 -13.21 2.58 -14.14
C GLN A 200 -13.22 3.69 -13.08
N PRO A 201 -14.26 3.75 -12.22
CA PRO A 201 -14.25 4.66 -11.09
C PRO A 201 -13.12 4.28 -10.11
N VAL A 202 -12.37 5.30 -9.66
CA VAL A 202 -11.28 5.15 -8.68
C VAL A 202 -11.81 4.73 -7.30
N TYR A 203 -13.04 5.17 -6.97
CA TYR A 203 -13.78 4.83 -5.76
C TYR A 203 -15.28 4.92 -6.02
N SER A 204 -16.08 4.31 -5.15
CA SER A 204 -17.54 4.33 -5.24
C SER A 204 -18.10 5.62 -4.66
N VAL A 205 -19.03 6.27 -5.36
CA VAL A 205 -19.67 7.53 -4.94
C VAL A 205 -21.07 7.25 -4.39
N GLY A 206 -21.46 7.91 -3.31
CA GLY A 206 -22.78 7.78 -2.72
C GLY A 206 -23.28 9.06 -2.05
N SER A 207 -24.20 8.93 -1.09
CA SER A 207 -24.77 10.08 -0.38
C SER A 207 -23.93 10.49 0.84
N THR A 208 -23.33 9.52 1.52
CA THR A 208 -22.53 9.73 2.73
C THR A 208 -21.24 8.90 2.65
N PRO A 209 -20.12 9.43 3.16
CA PRO A 209 -18.86 8.70 3.13
C PRO A 209 -18.90 7.48 4.07
N CYS A 210 -18.04 6.50 3.81
CA CYS A 210 -17.91 5.30 4.65
C CYS A 210 -19.25 4.53 4.85
N THR A 211 -19.98 4.31 3.77
CA THR A 211 -21.25 3.54 3.77
C THR A 211 -21.24 2.30 2.90
N GLY A 212 -20.22 2.15 2.04
CA GLY A 212 -20.01 1.03 1.13
C GLY A 212 -18.78 0.22 1.51
N CYS A 213 -18.44 0.17 2.80
CA CYS A 213 -17.27 -0.54 3.27
C CYS A 213 -17.41 -2.06 3.10
N PRO A 214 -16.32 -2.78 2.74
CA PRO A 214 -16.33 -4.23 2.64
C PRO A 214 -16.54 -4.87 4.02
N GLN A 215 -17.05 -6.10 4.05
CA GLN A 215 -17.49 -6.76 5.28
C GLN A 215 -16.38 -6.87 6.33
N GLU A 216 -15.14 -7.13 5.89
CA GLU A 216 -13.98 -7.27 6.79
C GLU A 216 -13.54 -5.93 7.39
N ARG A 217 -13.97 -4.81 6.80
CA ARG A 217 -13.62 -3.44 7.23
C ARG A 217 -14.86 -2.55 7.31
N ALA A 218 -15.98 -3.10 7.75
CA ALA A 218 -17.28 -2.45 7.74
C ALA A 218 -17.37 -1.20 8.63
N SER A 219 -16.49 -1.06 9.62
CA SER A 219 -16.48 0.07 10.55
C SER A 219 -15.73 1.28 10.00
N CYS A 220 -16.24 2.47 10.26
CA CYS A 220 -15.54 3.72 9.94
C CYS A 220 -14.43 4.05 10.93
N SER A 221 -13.34 4.62 10.43
CA SER A 221 -12.24 5.07 11.27
C SER A 221 -12.67 6.21 12.20
N HIS A 222 -12.33 6.10 13.48
CA HIS A 222 -12.58 7.18 14.46
C HIS A 222 -11.73 8.43 14.21
N VAL A 223 -10.55 8.26 13.61
CA VAL A 223 -9.62 9.35 13.29
C VAL A 223 -9.95 9.97 11.93
N PHE A 224 -10.27 9.14 10.94
CA PHE A 224 -10.55 9.54 9.57
C PHE A 224 -11.94 9.09 9.16
N ARG A 225 -12.98 9.82 9.59
CA ARG A 225 -14.39 9.38 9.54
C ARG A 225 -14.92 8.99 8.16
N GLY A 226 -14.30 9.47 7.09
CA GLY A 226 -14.67 9.08 5.72
C GLY A 226 -14.06 7.76 5.25
N LEU A 227 -13.26 7.09 6.06
CA LEU A 227 -12.50 5.89 5.67
C LEU A 227 -13.01 4.61 6.34
N CYS A 228 -13.03 3.52 5.58
CA CYS A 228 -13.34 2.17 6.03
C CYS A 228 -12.14 1.53 6.76
N GLY A 229 -12.40 0.86 7.87
CA GLY A 229 -11.41 0.20 8.73
C GLY A 229 -11.10 0.99 10.01
N ILE A 230 -10.76 0.25 11.07
CA ILE A 230 -10.42 0.83 12.37
C ILE A 230 -8.96 1.25 12.36
N GLY A 231 -8.71 2.53 12.68
CA GLY A 231 -7.34 3.02 12.85
C GLY A 231 -6.69 2.40 14.08
N ARG A 232 -5.66 1.58 13.87
CA ARG A 232 -4.68 1.29 14.90
C ARG A 232 -3.73 2.48 14.97
N THR A 233 -3.57 3.09 16.14
CA THR A 233 -2.55 4.11 16.37
C THR A 233 -1.19 3.48 16.07
N VAL A 234 -0.51 4.00 15.04
CA VAL A 234 0.87 3.66 14.69
C VAL A 234 1.81 4.23 15.75
#